data_AF-S0PA50-F1
#
_entry.id   AF-S0PA50-F1
#
_cell.length_a   1.000
_cell.length_b   1.000
_cell.length_c   1.000
_cell.angle_alpha   90.00
_cell.angle_beta   90.00
_cell.angle_gamma   90.00
#
_symmetry.space_group_name_H-M   'P 1'
#
loop_
_entity.id
_entity.type
_entity.pdbx_description
1 polymer ?
#
loop_
_entity_poly.entity_id
_entity_poly.type
_entity_poly.pdbx_seq_one_letter_code
_entity_poly.pdbx_strand_id
1 'polypeptide(L)'
;MQQTLAEEVIQKYERLIYKVLSDNRIFLLNPSYQDWEQELKLVLVQLVDSFLSMEQFEQEYPLSYLYRKLKWSLVDLRRKEQKQGHELLQPEEWAAVLAKDVLIQEDTKLLIEEFYYTLVSKDQEKLHALLGGNELSRQMRGYYRKSLRKKFQEFIKFF
;
A
#
# COMPACT_ATOMS: atom_id res chain seq x y z
N MET A 1 -21.80 -12.05 -23.30
CA MET A 1 -21.91 -12.48 -21.89
C MET A 1 -22.51 -11.32 -21.14
N GLN A 2 -23.62 -11.54 -20.42
CA GLN A 2 -24.16 -10.53 -19.51
C GLN A 2 -23.16 -10.40 -18.35
N GLN A 3 -22.72 -9.17 -18.05
CA GLN A 3 -21.93 -8.92 -16.84
C GLN A 3 -22.83 -9.17 -15.62
N THR A 4 -22.26 -9.77 -14.58
CA THR A 4 -22.97 -9.93 -13.31
C THR A 4 -22.95 -8.62 -12.53
N LEU A 5 -23.96 -8.36 -11.68
CA LEU A 5 -23.99 -7.15 -10.84
C LEU A 5 -22.72 -7.03 -9.97
N ALA A 6 -22.16 -8.16 -9.53
CA ALA A 6 -20.91 -8.21 -8.78
C ALA A 6 -19.72 -7.65 -9.59
N GLU A 7 -19.59 -8.04 -10.86
CA GLU A 7 -18.56 -7.50 -11.76
C GLU A 7 -18.72 -5.99 -11.96
N GLU A 8 -19.96 -5.52 -12.14
CA GLU A 8 -20.25 -4.10 -12.28
C GLU A 8 -19.85 -3.31 -11.04
N VAL A 9 -20.16 -3.81 -9.84
CA VAL A 9 -19.77 -3.20 -8.57
C VAL A 9 -18.25 -3.17 -8.42
N ILE A 10 -17.55 -4.28 -8.69
CA ILE A 10 -16.08 -4.31 -8.63
C ILE A 10 -15.48 -3.27 -9.58
N GLN A 11 -15.93 -3.23 -10.84
CA GLN A 11 -15.41 -2.27 -11.82
C GLN A 11 -15.67 -0.82 -11.41
N LYS A 12 -16.87 -0.53 -10.90
CA LYS A 12 -17.23 0.82 -10.44
C LYS A 12 -16.39 1.30 -9.26
N TYR A 13 -16.10 0.40 -8.31
CA TYR A 13 -15.44 0.73 -7.05
C TYR A 13 -13.97 0.33 -6.98
N GLU A 14 -13.36 -0.12 -8.08
CA GLU A 14 -11.94 -0.49 -8.14
C GLU A 14 -11.01 0.64 -7.65
N ARG A 15 -11.28 1.89 -8.09
CA ARG A 15 -10.52 3.06 -7.63
C ARG A 15 -10.65 3.31 -6.13
N LEU A 16 -11.76 2.90 -5.52
CA LEU A 16 -11.95 3.00 -4.07
C LEU A 16 -11.06 2.01 -3.33
N ILE A 17 -10.92 0.79 -3.85
CA ILE A 17 -9.99 -0.23 -3.33
C ILE A 17 -8.56 0.31 -3.35
N TYR A 18 -8.09 0.82 -4.49
CA TYR A 18 -6.75 1.41 -4.61
C TYR A 18 -6.54 2.58 -3.65
N LYS A 19 -7.57 3.41 -3.44
CA LYS A 19 -7.53 4.49 -2.45
C LYS A 19 -7.41 3.94 -1.03
N VAL A 20 -8.19 2.92 -0.66
CA VAL A 20 -8.13 2.29 0.66
C VAL A 20 -6.75 1.67 0.91
N LEU A 21 -6.18 0.96 -0.05
CA LEU A 21 -4.83 0.39 0.07
C LEU A 21 -3.76 1.48 0.21
N SER A 22 -3.77 2.48 -0.65
CA SER A 22 -2.78 3.57 -0.62
C SER A 22 -2.86 4.44 0.65
N ASP A 23 -4.06 4.74 1.15
CA ASP A 23 -4.26 5.46 2.43
C ASP A 23 -3.70 4.67 3.62
N ASN A 24 -3.63 3.33 3.51
CA ASN A 24 -3.03 2.44 4.50
C ASN A 24 -1.57 2.04 4.16
N ARG A 25 -0.93 2.78 3.23
CA ARG A 25 0.48 2.61 2.81
C ARG A 25 0.80 1.26 2.17
N ILE A 26 -0.18 0.64 1.52
CA ILE A 26 0.00 -0.60 0.76
C ILE A 26 0.05 -0.23 -0.72
N PHE A 27 1.22 -0.44 -1.32
CA PHE A 27 1.50 -0.10 -2.71
C PHE A 27 1.84 -1.36 -3.49
N LEU A 28 1.79 -1.28 -4.82
CA LEU A 28 2.00 -2.41 -5.75
C LEU A 28 3.26 -3.25 -5.51
N LEU A 29 4.32 -2.68 -4.91
CA LEU A 29 5.56 -3.39 -4.59
C LEU A 29 5.47 -4.22 -3.30
N ASN A 30 4.39 -4.11 -2.53
CA ASN A 30 4.19 -4.95 -1.35
C ASN A 30 3.89 -6.39 -1.82
N PRO A 31 4.59 -7.41 -1.28
CA PRO A 31 4.38 -8.80 -1.67
C PRO A 31 2.92 -9.27 -1.53
N SER A 32 2.20 -8.77 -0.53
CA SER A 32 0.81 -9.11 -0.24
C SER A 32 -0.19 -8.13 -0.89
N TYR A 33 0.26 -7.22 -1.76
CA TYR A 33 -0.62 -6.23 -2.38
C TYR A 33 -1.78 -6.88 -3.13
N GLN A 34 -1.48 -7.85 -3.99
CA GLN A 34 -2.47 -8.52 -4.81
C GLN A 34 -3.48 -9.28 -3.95
N ASP A 35 -3.01 -9.94 -2.89
CA ASP A 35 -3.89 -10.67 -1.97
C ASP A 35 -4.86 -9.71 -1.27
N TRP A 36 -4.36 -8.59 -0.75
CA TRP A 36 -5.20 -7.62 -0.06
C TRP A 36 -6.17 -6.92 -1.02
N GLU A 37 -5.76 -6.69 -2.27
CA GLU A 37 -6.65 -6.19 -3.31
C GLU A 37 -7.78 -7.18 -3.62
N GLN A 38 -7.47 -8.47 -3.78
CA GLN A 38 -8.45 -9.52 -4.06
C GLN A 38 -9.42 -9.72 -2.90
N GLU A 39 -8.92 -9.74 -1.66
CA GLU A 39 -9.76 -9.82 -0.46
C GLU A 39 -10.76 -8.65 -0.39
N LEU A 40 -10.35 -7.43 -0.73
CA LEU A 40 -11.27 -6.29 -0.79
C LEU A 40 -12.28 -6.40 -1.93
N LYS A 41 -11.93 -7.01 -3.07
CA LYS A 41 -12.90 -7.34 -4.14
C LYS A 41 -13.91 -8.38 -3.65
N LEU A 42 -13.46 -9.42 -2.95
CA LEU A 42 -14.35 -10.42 -2.36
C LEU A 42 -15.32 -9.81 -1.34
N VAL A 43 -14.87 -8.84 -0.55
CA VAL A 43 -15.76 -8.06 0.33
C VAL A 43 -16.86 -7.38 -0.48
N LEU A 44 -16.55 -6.74 -1.61
CA LEU A 44 -17.58 -6.14 -2.47
C LEU A 44 -18.58 -7.17 -3.02
N VAL A 45 -18.08 -8.33 -3.45
CA VAL A 45 -18.94 -9.45 -3.92
C VAL A 45 -19.89 -9.92 -2.81
N GLN A 46 -19.39 -10.07 -1.60
CA GLN A 46 -20.22 -10.50 -0.46
C GLN A 46 -21.28 -9.46 -0.10
N LEU A 47 -20.95 -8.16 -0.22
CA LEU A 47 -21.90 -7.09 0.05
C LEU A 47 -22.97 -7.00 -1.04
N VAL A 48 -22.63 -7.29 -2.30
CA VAL A 48 -23.59 -7.16 -3.43
C VAL A 48 -24.53 -8.36 -3.57
N ASP A 49 -24.17 -9.52 -3.00
CA ASP A 49 -24.92 -10.78 -3.13
C ASP A 49 -26.40 -10.68 -2.70
N SER A 50 -26.71 -9.76 -1.78
CA SER A 50 -28.09 -9.51 -1.31
C SER A 50 -28.91 -8.54 -2.17
N PHE A 51 -28.37 -8.06 -3.30
CA PHE A 51 -28.99 -7.01 -4.12
C PHE A 51 -29.19 -7.45 -5.57
N LEU A 52 -30.26 -6.94 -6.18
CA LEU A 52 -30.62 -7.26 -7.58
C LEU A 52 -30.22 -6.16 -8.55
N SER A 53 -29.95 -4.94 -8.05
CA SER A 53 -29.53 -3.81 -8.88
C SER A 53 -28.50 -2.92 -8.19
N MET A 54 -27.75 -2.17 -9.00
CA MET A 54 -26.76 -1.19 -8.55
C MET A 54 -27.41 -0.09 -7.70
N GLU A 55 -28.61 0.38 -8.06
CA GLU A 55 -29.31 1.43 -7.32
C GLU A 55 -29.64 1.01 -5.89
N GLN A 56 -30.12 -0.22 -5.70
CA GLN A 56 -30.41 -0.76 -4.36
C GLN A 56 -29.13 -0.85 -3.52
N PHE A 57 -28.04 -1.31 -4.14
CA PHE A 57 -26.74 -1.38 -3.48
C PHE A 57 -26.24 0.01 -3.06
N GLU A 58 -26.33 1.02 -3.92
CA GLU A 58 -25.85 2.38 -3.62
C GLU A 58 -26.69 3.12 -2.56
N GLN A 59 -27.98 2.80 -2.46
CA GLN A 59 -28.83 3.32 -1.39
C GLN A 59 -28.40 2.79 -0.02
N GLU A 60 -28.08 1.51 0.09
CA GLU A 60 -27.65 0.88 1.34
C GLU A 60 -26.16 1.15 1.65
N TYR A 61 -25.33 1.22 0.61
CA TYR A 61 -23.88 1.43 0.70
C TYR A 61 -23.45 2.73 0.02
N PRO A 62 -23.77 3.89 0.61
CA PRO A 62 -23.25 5.15 0.10
C PRO A 62 -21.72 5.16 0.15
N LEU A 63 -21.08 5.86 -0.80
CA LEU A 63 -19.63 5.82 -1.03
C LEU A 63 -18.77 6.00 0.24
N SER A 64 -19.17 6.90 1.14
CA SER A 64 -18.47 7.17 2.40
C SER A 64 -18.52 5.98 3.35
N TYR A 65 -19.65 5.28 3.42
CA TYR A 65 -19.82 4.08 4.20
C TYR A 65 -19.05 2.91 3.59
N LEU A 66 -19.13 2.74 2.27
CA LEU A 66 -18.39 1.71 1.55
C LEU A 66 -16.87 1.84 1.76
N TYR A 67 -16.33 3.05 1.69
CA TYR A 67 -14.93 3.33 2.02
C TYR A 67 -14.58 2.86 3.44
N ARG A 68 -15.42 3.19 4.42
CA ARG A 68 -15.21 2.83 5.83
C ARG A 68 -15.24 1.32 6.01
N LYS A 69 -16.20 0.65 5.37
CA LYS A 69 -16.37 -0.80 5.41
C LYS A 69 -15.14 -1.52 4.85
N LEU A 70 -14.68 -1.13 3.66
CA LEU A 70 -13.45 -1.69 3.06
C LEU A 70 -12.21 -1.44 3.93
N LYS A 71 -12.08 -0.24 4.51
CA LYS A 71 -10.98 0.08 5.42
C LYS A 71 -10.99 -0.81 6.67
N TRP A 72 -12.16 -1.05 7.26
CA TRP A 72 -12.29 -1.95 8.41
C TRP A 72 -11.96 -3.38 8.05
N SER A 73 -12.46 -3.89 6.92
CA SER A 73 -12.11 -5.22 6.43
C SER A 73 -10.61 -5.38 6.25
N LEU A 74 -9.93 -4.38 5.67
CA LEU A 74 -8.47 -4.36 5.51
C LEU A 74 -7.72 -4.44 6.86
N VAL A 75 -8.18 -3.67 7.86
CA VAL A 75 -7.59 -3.70 9.20
C VAL A 75 -7.77 -5.06 9.85
N ASP A 76 -8.93 -5.69 9.67
CA ASP A 76 -9.20 -7.02 10.22
C ASP A 76 -8.40 -8.13 9.51
N LEU A 77 -8.22 -8.04 8.19
CA LEU A 77 -7.32 -8.92 7.44
C LEU A 77 -5.90 -8.84 7.98
N ARG A 78 -5.38 -7.61 8.16
CA ARG A 78 -4.05 -7.39 8.72
C ARG A 78 -3.91 -7.94 10.14
N ARG A 79 -4.94 -7.82 10.97
CA ARG A 79 -4.96 -8.41 12.31
C ARG A 79 -4.94 -9.94 12.26
N LYS A 80 -5.64 -10.56 11.30
CA LYS A 80 -5.64 -12.01 11.10
C LYS A 80 -4.27 -12.51 10.64
N GLU A 81 -3.64 -11.86 9.67
CA GLU A 81 -2.28 -12.19 9.24
C GLU A 81 -1.28 -12.08 10.39
N GLN A 82 -1.34 -11.01 11.19
CA GLN A 82 -0.47 -10.86 12.36
C GLN A 82 -0.68 -11.98 13.38
N LYS A 83 -1.94 -12.35 13.67
CA LYS A 83 -2.23 -13.46 14.58
C LYS A 83 -1.73 -14.80 14.03
N GLN A 84 -1.95 -15.07 12.75
CA GLN A 84 -1.48 -16.30 12.10
C GLN A 84 0.06 -16.37 12.08
N GLY A 85 0.74 -15.24 11.83
CA GLY A 85 2.20 -15.17 11.94
C GLY A 85 2.72 -15.41 13.36
N HIS A 86 1.97 -15.02 14.39
CA HIS A 86 2.32 -15.27 15.79
C HIS A 86 2.01 -16.70 16.26
N GLU A 87 1.02 -17.38 15.70
CA GLU A 87 0.61 -18.73 16.13
C GLU A 87 1.37 -19.86 15.44
N LEU A 88 2.13 -19.60 14.37
CA LEU A 88 2.69 -20.66 13.50
C LEU A 88 4.22 -20.76 13.47
N LEU A 89 4.96 -19.80 14.01
CA LEU A 89 6.42 -19.78 13.88
C LEU A 89 7.12 -20.23 15.16
N GLN A 90 7.97 -21.25 15.03
CA GLN A 90 8.91 -21.65 16.09
C GLN A 90 9.91 -20.50 16.35
N PRO A 91 10.53 -20.41 17.54
CA PRO A 91 11.47 -19.33 17.88
C PRO A 91 12.60 -19.13 16.85
N GLU A 92 13.09 -20.21 16.22
CA GLU A 92 14.14 -20.10 15.19
C GLU A 92 13.62 -19.42 13.90
N GLU A 93 12.34 -19.63 13.55
CA GLU A 93 11.72 -19.04 12.36
C GLU A 93 11.40 -17.55 12.58
N TRP A 94 11.05 -17.17 13.81
CA TRP A 94 10.97 -15.77 14.21
C TRP A 94 12.33 -15.07 14.11
N ALA A 95 13.40 -15.71 14.57
CA ALA A 95 14.74 -15.17 14.43
C ALA A 95 15.13 -14.99 12.96
N ALA A 96 14.73 -15.92 12.08
CA ALA A 96 14.96 -15.80 10.64
C ALA A 96 14.14 -14.67 9.98
N VAL A 97 12.87 -14.50 10.35
CA VAL A 97 12.02 -13.40 9.85
C VAL A 97 12.55 -12.05 10.33
N LEU A 98 12.88 -11.92 11.61
CA LEU A 98 13.46 -10.70 12.17
C LEU A 98 14.83 -10.41 11.55
N ALA A 99 15.68 -11.42 11.37
CA ALA A 99 16.97 -11.26 10.69
C ALA A 99 16.77 -10.82 9.24
N LYS A 100 15.77 -11.34 8.53
CA LYS A 100 15.42 -10.93 7.17
C LYS A 100 14.89 -9.50 7.12
N ASP A 101 14.02 -9.11 8.04
CA ASP A 101 13.54 -7.72 8.15
C ASP A 101 14.67 -6.75 8.49
N VAL A 102 15.59 -7.13 9.38
CA VAL A 102 16.79 -6.35 9.71
C VAL A 102 17.69 -6.24 8.49
N LEU A 103 17.94 -7.34 7.77
CA LEU A 103 18.73 -7.35 6.54
C LEU A 103 18.11 -6.47 5.46
N ILE A 104 16.79 -6.54 5.24
CA ILE A 104 16.06 -5.67 4.30
C ILE A 104 16.19 -4.19 4.72
N GLN A 105 16.14 -3.88 6.02
CA GLN A 105 16.34 -2.52 6.51
C GLN A 105 17.77 -2.04 6.30
N GLU A 106 18.77 -2.89 6.51
CA GLU A 106 20.18 -2.61 6.26
C GLU A 106 20.45 -2.39 4.77
N ASP A 107 19.95 -3.27 3.90
CA ASP A 107 20.05 -3.13 2.44
C ASP A 107 19.35 -1.86 1.95
N THR A 108 18.17 -1.54 2.50
CA THR A 108 17.46 -0.30 2.17
C THR A 108 18.25 0.93 2.60
N LYS A 109 18.91 0.87 3.77
CA LYS A 109 19.74 1.96 4.27
C LYS A 109 20.99 2.14 3.39
N LEU A 110 21.68 1.06 3.04
CA LEU A 110 22.83 1.07 2.14
C LEU A 110 22.45 1.64 0.76
N LEU A 111 21.35 1.18 0.17
CA LEU A 111 20.84 1.71 -1.10
C LEU A 111 20.54 3.22 -1.03
N ILE A 112 19.98 3.69 0.08
CA ILE A 112 19.71 5.12 0.31
C ILE A 112 21.02 5.91 0.48
N GLU A 113 22.01 5.36 1.18
CA GLU A 113 23.34 5.98 1.37
C GLU A 113 24.10 6.07 0.05
N GLU A 114 24.14 5.00 -0.74
CA GLU A 114 24.76 4.99 -2.07
C GLU A 114 24.05 5.97 -3.01
N PHE A 115 22.72 5.97 -3.02
CA PHE A 115 21.96 6.97 -3.75
C PHE A 115 22.31 8.39 -3.30
N TYR A 116 22.43 8.65 -2.00
CA TYR A 116 22.79 9.96 -1.45
C TYR A 116 24.14 10.46 -1.99
N TYR A 117 25.15 9.61 -2.08
CA TYR A 117 26.47 9.98 -2.61
C TYR A 117 26.49 10.20 -4.13
N THR A 118 25.52 9.66 -4.87
CA THR A 118 25.37 9.95 -6.32
C THR A 118 24.72 11.31 -6.59
N LEU A 119 24.07 11.90 -5.58
CA LEU A 119 23.38 13.18 -5.70
C LEU A 119 24.34 14.36 -5.54
N VAL A 120 24.05 15.44 -6.27
CA VAL A 120 24.71 16.73 -6.07
C VAL A 120 24.22 17.37 -4.76
N SER A 121 25.03 18.20 -4.11
CA SER A 121 24.73 18.87 -2.83
C SER A 121 23.30 19.43 -2.69
N LYS A 122 22.77 20.11 -3.72
CA LYS A 122 21.38 20.63 -3.71
C LYS A 122 20.30 19.54 -3.63
N ASP A 123 20.57 18.35 -4.15
CA ASP A 123 19.63 17.23 -4.11
C ASP A 123 19.83 16.35 -2.87
N GLN A 124 21.04 16.31 -2.32
CA GLN A 124 21.32 15.75 -0.99
C GLN A 124 20.52 16.47 0.09
N GLU A 125 20.48 17.80 0.06
CA GLU A 125 19.66 18.61 0.98
C GLU A 125 18.17 18.27 0.89
N LYS A 126 17.66 18.06 -0.33
CA LYS A 126 16.26 17.65 -0.54
C LYS A 126 15.98 16.26 0.02
N LEU A 127 16.89 15.31 -0.20
CA LEU A 127 16.76 13.95 0.31
C LEU A 127 16.82 13.95 1.85
N HIS A 128 17.78 14.67 2.43
CA HIS A 128 17.88 14.88 3.88
C HIS A 128 16.60 15.48 4.47
N ALA A 129 16.04 16.52 3.83
CA ALA A 129 14.77 17.12 4.26
C ALA A 129 13.58 16.15 4.15
N LEU A 130 13.58 15.23 3.17
CA LEU A 130 12.55 14.19 3.05
C LEU A 130 12.67 13.08 4.10
N LEU A 131 13.89 12.79 4.56
CA LEU A 131 14.19 11.78 5.58
C LEU A 131 13.94 12.28 7.02
N GLY A 132 13.45 13.51 7.19
CA GLY A 132 13.09 14.06 8.50
C GLY A 132 14.06 15.11 9.02
N GLY A 133 15.03 15.56 8.22
CA GLY A 133 15.98 16.59 8.61
C GLY A 133 15.38 17.99 8.80
N ASN A 134 14.17 18.26 8.27
CA ASN A 134 13.46 19.54 8.41
C ASN A 134 11.93 19.37 8.28
N GLU A 135 11.15 20.27 8.87
CA GLU A 135 9.70 20.33 8.63
C GLU A 135 9.40 20.85 7.20
N LEU A 136 8.91 19.95 6.34
CA LEU A 136 8.51 20.30 4.98
C LEU A 136 6.99 20.46 4.86
N SER A 137 6.56 21.53 4.18
CA SER A 137 5.18 21.69 3.73
C SER A 137 4.78 20.59 2.73
N ARG A 138 3.48 20.29 2.62
CA ARG A 138 2.97 19.23 1.73
C ARG A 138 3.38 19.45 0.27
N GLN A 139 3.35 20.70 -0.20
CA GLN A 139 3.73 21.06 -1.57
C GLN A 139 5.23 20.84 -1.81
N MET A 140 6.07 21.25 -0.85
CA MET A 140 7.53 21.06 -0.92
C MET A 140 7.91 19.58 -0.90
N ARG A 141 7.26 18.76 -0.06
CA ARG A 141 7.45 17.29 -0.11
C ARG A 141 7.12 16.71 -1.47
N GLY A 142 6.01 17.15 -2.08
CA GLY A 142 5.61 16.71 -3.42
C GLY A 142 6.64 17.09 -4.48
N TYR A 143 7.11 18.34 -4.45
CA TYR A 143 8.13 18.85 -5.36
C TYR A 143 9.47 18.10 -5.22
N TYR A 144 9.98 17.91 -3.99
CA TYR A 144 11.24 17.20 -3.73
C TYR A 144 11.16 15.73 -4.17
N ARG A 145 10.07 15.03 -3.83
CA ARG A 145 9.85 13.65 -4.30
C ARG A 145 9.84 13.57 -5.82
N LYS A 146 9.14 14.48 -6.51
CA LYS A 146 9.08 14.49 -7.97
C LYS A 146 10.46 14.74 -8.60
N SER A 147 11.23 15.67 -8.01
CA SER A 147 12.58 16.00 -8.45
C SER A 147 13.54 14.81 -8.31
N LEU A 148 13.50 14.10 -7.18
CA LEU A 148 14.41 12.98 -6.91
C LEU A 148 13.97 11.67 -7.58
N ARG A 149 12.68 11.50 -7.87
CA ARG A 149 12.13 10.26 -8.44
C ARG A 149 12.81 9.82 -9.73
N LYS A 150 13.05 10.73 -10.68
CA LYS A 150 13.72 10.39 -11.94
C LYS A 150 15.14 9.90 -11.71
N LYS A 151 15.88 10.60 -10.84
CA LYS A 151 17.27 10.26 -10.48
C LYS A 151 17.35 8.91 -9.77
N PHE A 152 16.42 8.64 -8.86
CA PHE A 152 16.34 7.36 -8.17
C PHE A 152 15.99 6.21 -9.12
N GLN A 153 15.08 6.44 -10.08
CA GLN A 153 14.76 5.46 -11.12
C GLN A 153 15.93 5.18 -12.06
N GLU A 154 16.77 6.16 -12.35
CA GLU A 154 18.00 5.97 -13.12
C GLU A 154 19.04 5.21 -12.30
N PHE A 155 19.22 5.57 -11.03
CA PHE A 155 20.13 4.92 -10.09
C PHE A 155 19.83 3.41 -9.93
N ILE A 156 18.56 3.04 -9.71
CA ILE A 156 18.15 1.63 -9.57
C ILE A 156 18.41 0.80 -10.84
N LYS A 157 18.49 1.41 -12.04
CA LYS A 157 18.80 0.63 -13.25
C LYS A 157 20.23 0.08 -13.29
N PHE A 158 21.11 0.59 -12.42
CA PHE A 158 22.51 0.16 -12.30
C PHE A 158 22.74 -0.77 -11.09
N PHE A 159 21.67 -1.09 -10.35
CA PHE A 159 21.61 -2.09 -9.28
C PHE A 159 20.79 -3.30 -9.76
#